data_AF-A0A562IDR5-F1
#
_entry.id   AF-A0A562IDR5-F1
#
_cell.length_a   1.000
_cell.length_b   1.000
_cell.length_c   1.000
_cell.angle_alpha   90.00
_cell.angle_beta   90.00
_cell.angle_gamma   90.00
#
_symmetry.space_group_name_H-M   'P 1'
#
loop_
_entity.id
_entity.type
_entity.pdbx_description
1 polymer ?
#
loop_
_entity_poly.entity_id
_entity_poly.type
_entity_poly.pdbx_seq_one_letter_code
_entity_poly.pdbx_strand_id
1 'polypeptide(L)'
;MTRPTPETLAHSARRARTAAEPTTDADRAAPAARPAATAPAVRQSEPVQVSGAGSLVRSLEALGVDVVFGIPGGAILPAYDPLYDSTVRHILVRHEQGAGHAATGYAQATGKVGVCMATSGPGATNLVTPIADAYMDSVPMVAITGQVARPAIGTDAFQEADIQGITLPITKHNFLVQTAEEIPQVLAEAFHLAATGRPGRSWWTSRRTSSRRRPRSPGRRRWTCPATGPPCTRTASRSGRPPG
;
A
#
# COMPACT_ATOMS: atom_id res chain seq x y z
N MET A 1 -35.79 -40.72 25.87
CA MET A 1 -35.78 -40.05 24.55
C MET A 1 -34.91 -40.86 23.61
N THR A 2 -35.54 -41.82 22.93
CA THR A 2 -34.91 -42.85 22.10
C THR A 2 -34.79 -42.38 20.65
N ARG A 3 -33.57 -42.41 20.12
CA ARG A 3 -33.24 -42.10 18.71
C ARG A 3 -33.72 -43.23 17.79
N PRO A 4 -34.25 -42.95 16.58
CA PRO A 4 -34.38 -43.95 15.52
C PRO A 4 -33.20 -43.89 14.52
N THR A 5 -32.80 -45.06 14.05
CA THR A 5 -31.86 -45.31 12.92
C THR A 5 -32.56 -46.16 11.84
N PRO A 6 -32.01 -46.20 10.60
CA PRO A 6 -32.77 -46.32 9.36
C PRO A 6 -32.73 -47.72 8.73
N GLU A 7 -33.76 -48.06 7.95
CA GLU A 7 -33.71 -49.17 6.99
C GLU A 7 -34.23 -48.76 5.60
N THR A 8 -33.60 -49.39 4.61
CA THR A 8 -33.54 -49.09 3.17
C THR A 8 -34.36 -50.13 2.40
N LEU A 9 -34.77 -49.83 1.15
CA LEU A 9 -34.80 -50.70 -0.07
C LEU A 9 -35.85 -50.15 -1.06
N ALA A 10 -35.48 -49.44 -2.14
CA ALA A 10 -34.97 -49.94 -3.43
C ALA A 10 -35.99 -50.73 -4.27
N HIS A 11 -36.45 -50.15 -5.39
CA HIS A 11 -36.85 -50.90 -6.60
C HIS A 11 -36.58 -50.06 -7.89
N SER A 12 -35.46 -50.40 -8.53
CA SER A 12 -35.35 -50.83 -9.93
C SER A 12 -35.81 -49.91 -11.08
N ALA A 13 -34.81 -49.41 -11.82
CA ALA A 13 -34.92 -48.92 -13.18
C ALA A 13 -35.00 -50.07 -14.21
N ARG A 14 -35.77 -49.91 -15.30
CA ARG A 14 -35.34 -50.26 -16.67
C ARG A 14 -36.24 -49.71 -17.77
N ARG A 15 -35.56 -49.48 -18.90
CA ARG A 15 -35.91 -48.75 -20.13
C ARG A 15 -36.91 -49.50 -21.04
N ALA A 16 -37.60 -48.74 -21.88
CA ALA A 16 -37.89 -49.13 -23.25
C ALA A 16 -37.73 -47.92 -24.19
N ARG A 17 -36.98 -48.12 -25.29
CA ARG A 17 -36.81 -47.23 -26.43
C ARG A 17 -37.82 -47.63 -27.51
N THR A 18 -38.39 -46.66 -28.21
CA THR A 18 -39.00 -46.87 -29.54
C THR A 18 -38.95 -45.58 -30.36
N ALA A 19 -39.03 -45.77 -31.67
CA ALA A 19 -38.40 -45.04 -32.76
C ALA A 19 -38.94 -43.64 -33.08
N ALA A 20 -38.10 -42.88 -33.79
CA ALA A 20 -38.41 -41.61 -34.44
C ALA A 20 -38.81 -41.84 -35.91
N GLU A 21 -39.70 -40.99 -36.42
CA GLU A 21 -39.91 -40.73 -37.85
C GLU A 21 -40.05 -39.21 -38.10
N PRO A 22 -39.72 -38.73 -39.31
CA PRO A 22 -39.22 -37.38 -39.54
C PRO A 22 -40.31 -36.40 -39.98
N THR A 23 -40.31 -35.19 -39.43
CA THR A 23 -41.07 -34.05 -39.98
C THR A 23 -40.13 -33.06 -40.64
N THR A 24 -40.48 -32.73 -41.87
CA THR A 24 -39.78 -31.85 -42.81
C THR A 24 -39.78 -30.37 -42.38
N ASP A 25 -38.90 -29.67 -43.07
CA ASP A 25 -38.26 -28.37 -42.88
C ASP A 25 -39.15 -27.11 -42.80
N ALA A 26 -38.49 -26.00 -42.42
CA ALA A 26 -38.84 -24.59 -42.57
C ALA A 26 -39.65 -23.92 -41.45
N ASP A 27 -38.95 -23.43 -40.41
CA ASP A 27 -38.79 -21.98 -40.15
C ASP A 27 -38.02 -21.78 -38.82
N ARG A 28 -36.71 -21.50 -38.88
CA ARG A 28 -35.96 -21.07 -37.69
C ARG A 28 -34.91 -20.05 -38.08
N ALA A 29 -35.36 -18.81 -38.18
CA ALA A 29 -34.48 -17.64 -38.19
C ALA A 29 -33.56 -17.70 -36.95
N ALA A 30 -32.26 -17.64 -37.18
CA ALA A 30 -31.26 -17.57 -36.13
C ALA A 30 -31.46 -16.30 -35.28
N PRO A 31 -31.36 -16.36 -33.93
CA PRO A 31 -31.43 -15.15 -33.13
C PRO A 31 -30.18 -14.30 -33.42
N ALA A 32 -30.42 -13.05 -33.84
CA ALA A 32 -29.35 -12.08 -34.08
C ALA A 32 -28.48 -11.92 -32.81
N ALA A 33 -27.17 -12.01 -32.99
CA ALA A 33 -26.21 -11.85 -31.92
C ALA A 33 -26.39 -10.49 -31.24
N ARG A 34 -26.67 -10.51 -29.93
CA ARG A 34 -26.67 -9.29 -29.10
C ARG A 34 -25.27 -8.68 -29.15
N PRO A 35 -25.12 -7.37 -29.40
CA PRO A 35 -23.81 -6.74 -29.33
C PRO A 35 -23.23 -6.93 -27.93
N ALA A 36 -21.99 -7.42 -27.87
CA ALA A 36 -21.26 -7.63 -26.63
C ALA A 36 -21.27 -6.33 -25.81
N ALA A 37 -21.75 -6.40 -24.57
CA ALA A 37 -21.71 -5.28 -23.65
C ALA A 37 -20.25 -4.86 -23.47
N THR A 38 -19.91 -3.66 -23.96
CA THR A 38 -18.61 -3.05 -23.76
C THR A 38 -18.34 -2.95 -22.26
N ALA A 39 -17.24 -3.54 -21.80
CA ALA A 39 -16.81 -3.45 -20.41
C ALA A 39 -16.79 -1.97 -19.96
N PRO A 40 -17.21 -1.66 -18.72
CA PRO A 40 -17.28 -0.28 -18.27
C PRO A 40 -15.90 0.37 -18.35
N ALA A 41 -15.81 1.46 -19.10
CA ALA A 41 -14.60 2.25 -19.22
C ALA A 41 -14.16 2.71 -17.83
N VAL A 42 -12.93 2.37 -17.44
CA VAL A 42 -12.30 2.85 -16.22
C VAL A 42 -12.28 4.38 -16.30
N ARG A 43 -13.08 5.05 -15.46
CA ARG A 43 -13.09 6.51 -15.36
C ARG A 43 -11.72 6.94 -14.82
N GLN A 44 -10.85 7.41 -15.71
CA GLN A 44 -9.60 8.05 -15.30
C GLN A 44 -9.99 9.35 -14.59
N SER A 45 -9.75 9.41 -13.28
CA SER A 45 -9.92 10.64 -12.51
C SER A 45 -8.71 11.54 -12.71
N GLU A 46 -8.94 12.84 -12.80
CA GLU A 46 -7.88 13.84 -12.94
C GLU A 46 -6.83 13.69 -11.81
N PRO A 47 -5.52 13.78 -12.12
CA PRO A 47 -4.47 13.60 -11.13
C PRO A 47 -4.53 14.72 -10.08
N VAL A 48 -5.02 14.38 -8.89
CA VAL A 48 -5.09 15.30 -7.76
C VAL A 48 -3.71 15.47 -7.14
N GLN A 49 -3.23 16.71 -7.07
CA GLN A 49 -1.97 17.04 -6.40
C GLN A 49 -2.14 16.95 -4.89
N VAL A 50 -1.48 15.98 -4.26
CA VAL A 50 -1.49 15.78 -2.80
C VAL A 50 -0.08 15.60 -2.27
N SER A 51 0.10 15.85 -0.97
CA SER A 51 1.36 15.54 -0.30
C SER A 51 1.56 14.02 -0.23
N GLY A 52 2.78 13.53 -0.02
CA GLY A 52 3.03 12.09 0.13
C GLY A 52 2.23 11.42 1.26
N ALA A 53 2.01 12.10 2.39
CA ALA A 53 1.13 11.60 3.44
C ALA A 53 -0.34 11.63 3.04
N GLY A 54 -0.77 12.70 2.35
CA GLY A 54 -2.12 12.72 1.80
C GLY A 54 -2.33 11.57 0.82
N SER A 55 -1.34 11.27 0.00
CA SER A 55 -1.33 10.12 -0.90
C SER A 55 -1.44 8.80 -0.13
N LEU A 56 -0.70 8.65 0.97
CA LEU A 56 -0.75 7.45 1.82
C LEU A 56 -2.16 7.23 2.36
N VAL A 57 -2.74 8.24 3.02
CA VAL A 57 -4.05 8.14 3.67
C VAL A 57 -5.16 7.91 2.64
N ARG A 58 -5.18 8.66 1.54
CA ARG A 58 -6.16 8.46 0.45
C ARG A 58 -6.04 7.08 -0.20
N SER A 59 -4.82 6.53 -0.27
CA SER A 59 -4.62 5.16 -0.77
C SER A 59 -5.20 4.13 0.20
N LEU A 60 -5.04 4.33 1.52
CA LEU A 60 -5.67 3.47 2.53
C LEU A 60 -7.20 3.51 2.45
N GLU A 61 -7.78 4.69 2.27
CA GLU A 61 -9.23 4.86 2.04
C GLU A 61 -9.68 4.12 0.77
N ALA A 62 -8.95 4.29 -0.34
CA ALA A 62 -9.27 3.63 -1.60
C ALA A 62 -9.14 2.10 -1.53
N LEU A 63 -8.25 1.59 -0.68
CA LEU A 63 -8.08 0.16 -0.39
C LEU A 63 -9.13 -0.38 0.59
N GLY A 64 -10.04 0.47 1.09
CA GLY A 64 -11.11 0.07 2.00
C GLY A 64 -10.63 -0.25 3.41
N VAL A 65 -9.55 0.40 3.87
CA VAL A 65 -9.05 0.24 5.23
C VAL A 65 -9.96 0.98 6.20
N ASP A 66 -10.55 0.26 7.15
CA ASP A 66 -11.41 0.87 8.18
C ASP A 66 -10.62 1.36 9.40
N VAL A 67 -9.59 0.59 9.80
CA VAL A 67 -8.87 0.78 11.06
C VAL A 67 -7.36 0.63 10.86
N VAL A 68 -6.59 1.51 11.50
CA VAL A 68 -5.13 1.44 11.59
C VAL A 68 -4.70 1.51 13.05
N PHE A 69 -3.87 0.56 13.49
CA PHE A 69 -3.34 0.53 14.85
C PHE A 69 -1.93 1.12 14.88
N GLY A 70 -1.60 2.05 15.78
CA GLY A 70 -0.24 2.58 15.77
C GLY A 70 0.13 3.57 16.85
N ILE A 71 1.38 3.99 16.81
CA ILE A 71 1.93 5.06 17.66
C ILE A 71 2.60 6.11 16.77
N PRO A 72 2.32 7.41 16.95
CA PRO A 72 3.00 8.47 16.22
C PRO A 72 4.45 8.64 16.68
N GLY A 73 5.31 9.08 15.77
CA GLY A 73 6.70 9.45 16.07
C GLY A 73 7.32 10.26 14.94
N GLY A 74 8.50 10.85 15.18
CA GLY A 74 9.03 11.94 14.35
C GLY A 74 9.08 11.67 12.84
N ALA A 75 9.45 10.47 12.42
CA ALA A 75 9.59 10.13 11.00
C ALA A 75 8.23 9.90 10.30
N ILE A 76 7.25 9.31 11.00
CA ILE A 76 5.91 9.01 10.47
C ILE A 76 4.89 10.13 10.75
N LEU A 77 5.20 11.08 11.63
CA LEU A 77 4.28 12.13 12.07
C LEU A 77 3.57 12.86 10.92
N PRO A 78 4.23 13.16 9.78
CA PRO A 78 3.53 13.80 8.69
C PRO A 78 2.37 13.00 8.07
N ALA A 79 2.30 11.68 8.30
CA ALA A 79 1.18 10.81 7.91
C ALA A 79 -0.05 10.95 8.83
N TYR A 80 0.15 11.35 10.08
CA TYR A 80 -0.94 11.50 11.05
C TYR A 80 -1.78 12.76 10.82
N ASP A 81 -1.21 13.80 10.21
CA ASP A 81 -1.92 15.04 9.88
C ASP A 81 -3.13 14.80 8.94
N PRO A 82 -2.97 14.20 7.74
CA PRO A 82 -4.13 13.87 6.91
C PRO A 82 -4.98 12.71 7.46
N LEU A 83 -4.44 11.88 8.35
CA LEU A 83 -5.22 10.81 8.99
C LEU A 83 -6.28 11.37 9.95
N TYR A 84 -6.05 12.58 10.49
CA TYR A 84 -7.00 13.25 11.38
C TYR A 84 -8.34 13.56 10.69
N ASP A 85 -8.29 13.96 9.41
CA ASP A 85 -9.48 14.29 8.60
C ASP A 85 -10.01 13.09 7.78
N SER A 86 -9.42 11.90 7.97
CA SER A 86 -9.75 10.70 7.20
C SER A 86 -10.91 9.92 7.79
N THR A 87 -11.57 9.11 6.96
CA THR A 87 -12.52 8.09 7.45
C THR A 87 -11.84 6.90 8.12
N VAL A 88 -10.53 6.73 7.90
CA VAL A 88 -9.74 5.64 8.50
C VAL A 88 -9.57 5.90 10.00
N ARG A 89 -10.10 5.01 10.83
CA ARG A 89 -10.00 5.14 12.29
C ARG A 89 -8.61 4.75 12.77
N HIS A 90 -7.89 5.71 13.37
CA HIS A 90 -6.66 5.41 14.10
C HIS A 90 -6.94 4.90 15.51
N ILE A 91 -6.29 3.80 15.91
CA ILE A 91 -6.28 3.28 17.27
C ILE A 91 -4.88 3.45 17.84
N LEU A 92 -4.76 4.38 18.79
CA LEU A 92 -3.53 4.60 19.52
C LEU A 92 -3.26 3.44 20.49
N VAL A 93 -2.10 2.80 20.34
CA VAL A 93 -1.62 1.78 21.28
C VAL A 93 -0.54 2.36 22.20
N ARG A 94 -0.10 1.58 23.19
CA ARG A 94 0.96 1.99 24.14
C ARG A 94 2.33 1.41 23.81
N HIS A 95 2.38 0.37 22.98
CA HIS A 95 3.61 -0.18 22.42
C HIS A 95 3.36 -0.67 20.99
N GLU A 96 4.29 -0.49 20.07
CA GLU A 96 4.10 -0.86 18.65
C GLU A 96 3.87 -2.36 18.46
N GLN A 97 4.50 -3.19 19.30
CA GLN A 97 4.19 -4.63 19.37
C GLN A 97 2.68 -4.88 19.53
N GLY A 98 2.01 -4.08 20.38
CA GLY A 98 0.57 -4.14 20.58
C GLY A 98 -0.22 -3.69 19.34
N ALA A 99 0.29 -2.74 18.55
CA ALA A 99 -0.32 -2.37 17.27
C ALA A 99 -0.23 -3.52 16.26
N GLY A 100 0.92 -4.18 16.17
CA GLY A 100 1.09 -5.33 15.29
C GLY A 100 0.15 -6.48 15.65
N HIS A 101 0.09 -6.90 16.93
CA HIS A 101 -0.84 -7.96 17.34
C HIS A 101 -2.32 -7.55 17.29
N ALA A 102 -2.64 -6.27 17.48
CA ALA A 102 -4.01 -5.79 17.27
C ALA A 102 -4.40 -5.87 15.78
N ALA A 103 -3.46 -5.56 14.87
CA ALA A 103 -3.68 -5.72 13.43
C ALA A 103 -3.86 -7.19 13.04
N THR A 104 -3.08 -8.13 13.62
CA THR A 104 -3.27 -9.56 13.35
C THR A 104 -4.61 -10.06 13.88
N GLY A 105 -5.00 -9.69 15.10
CA GLY A 105 -6.31 -10.01 15.68
C GLY A 105 -7.47 -9.44 14.86
N TYR A 106 -7.34 -8.19 14.38
CA TYR A 106 -8.31 -7.57 13.48
C TYR A 106 -8.46 -8.35 12.18
N ALA A 107 -7.35 -8.75 11.56
CA ALA A 107 -7.36 -9.50 10.32
C ALA A 107 -8.04 -10.86 10.48
N GLN A 108 -7.74 -11.58 11.57
CA GLN A 108 -8.37 -12.86 11.87
C GLN A 108 -9.88 -12.72 12.15
N ALA A 109 -10.30 -11.68 12.88
CA ALA A 109 -11.71 -11.47 13.24
C ALA A 109 -12.57 -11.01 12.06
N THR A 110 -12.00 -10.27 11.12
CA THR A 110 -12.75 -9.62 10.02
C THR A 110 -12.54 -10.28 8.66
N GLY A 111 -11.48 -11.08 8.50
CA GLY A 111 -11.02 -11.56 7.20
C GLY A 111 -10.42 -10.48 6.29
N LYS A 112 -10.28 -9.24 6.77
CA LYS A 112 -9.64 -8.13 6.04
C LYS A 112 -8.13 -8.08 6.33
N VAL A 113 -7.39 -7.28 5.56
CA VAL A 113 -5.97 -7.02 5.84
C VAL A 113 -5.85 -6.12 7.07
N GLY A 114 -5.10 -6.56 8.07
CA GLY A 114 -4.81 -5.76 9.26
C GLY A 114 -3.72 -4.72 8.97
N VAL A 115 -3.90 -3.47 9.42
CA VAL A 115 -2.92 -2.41 9.18
C VAL A 115 -2.35 -1.89 10.50
N CYS A 116 -1.02 -1.88 10.64
CA CYS A 116 -0.34 -1.24 11.77
C CYS A 116 0.60 -0.13 11.32
N MET A 117 0.84 0.87 12.18
CA MET A 117 1.66 2.05 11.93
C MET A 117 2.67 2.33 13.05
N ALA A 118 3.94 2.59 12.71
CA ALA A 118 4.97 3.03 13.66
C ALA A 118 5.91 4.12 13.08
N THR A 119 6.85 4.61 13.88
CA THR A 119 7.93 5.49 13.42
C THR A 119 9.20 4.69 13.09
N SER A 120 10.22 5.35 12.53
CA SER A 120 11.52 4.75 12.22
C SER A 120 12.23 4.19 13.46
N GLY A 121 13.32 3.46 13.23
CA GLY A 121 14.21 2.98 14.29
C GLY A 121 13.46 2.11 15.29
N PRO A 122 13.37 2.52 16.58
CA PRO A 122 12.78 1.70 17.63
C PRO A 122 11.31 1.32 17.36
N GLY A 123 10.52 2.24 16.79
CA GLY A 123 9.12 1.96 16.49
C GLY A 123 8.96 0.85 15.44
N ALA A 124 9.85 0.84 14.46
CA ALA A 124 9.86 -0.17 13.41
C ALA A 124 10.38 -1.52 13.94
N THR A 125 11.44 -1.53 14.74
CA THR A 125 12.00 -2.77 15.31
C THR A 125 11.06 -3.41 16.32
N ASN A 126 10.22 -2.63 17.02
CA ASN A 126 9.19 -3.16 17.91
C ASN A 126 8.08 -3.95 17.18
N LEU A 127 7.97 -3.81 15.85
CA LEU A 127 7.05 -4.59 15.03
C LEU A 127 7.62 -5.95 14.58
N VAL A 128 8.90 -6.25 14.84
CA VAL A 128 9.53 -7.49 14.38
C VAL A 128 8.79 -8.73 14.89
N THR A 129 8.46 -8.77 16.18
CA THR A 129 7.72 -9.89 16.78
C THR A 129 6.34 -10.10 16.14
N PRO A 130 5.45 -9.10 16.04
CA PRO A 130 4.13 -9.30 15.42
C PRO A 130 4.20 -9.54 13.91
N ILE A 131 5.24 -9.06 13.22
CA ILE A 131 5.47 -9.39 11.80
C ILE A 131 5.83 -10.87 11.66
N ALA A 132 6.74 -11.38 12.50
CA ALA A 132 7.10 -12.79 12.50
C ALA A 132 5.91 -13.69 12.86
N ASP A 133 5.13 -13.30 13.87
CA ASP A 133 3.88 -13.96 14.27
C ASP A 133 2.90 -14.06 13.09
N ALA A 134 2.56 -12.93 12.46
CA ALA A 134 1.68 -12.89 11.28
C ALA A 134 2.20 -13.78 10.14
N TYR A 135 3.51 -13.76 9.90
CA TYR A 135 4.16 -14.53 8.85
C TYR A 135 4.07 -16.04 9.08
N MET A 136 4.28 -16.50 10.32
CA MET A 136 4.16 -17.91 10.70
C MET A 136 2.69 -18.38 10.63
N ASP A 137 1.78 -17.56 11.16
CA ASP A 137 0.36 -17.89 11.28
C ASP A 137 -0.46 -17.60 10.04
N SER A 138 0.17 -17.07 9.00
CA SER A 138 -0.51 -16.81 7.74
C SER A 138 -1.64 -15.76 7.87
N VAL A 139 -1.42 -14.74 8.71
CA VAL A 139 -2.35 -13.60 8.90
C VAL A 139 -2.09 -12.41 7.96
N PRO A 140 -3.04 -12.00 7.10
CA PRO A 140 -2.83 -10.90 6.15
C PRO A 140 -2.73 -9.57 6.90
N MET A 141 -1.55 -8.97 6.88
CA MET A 141 -1.25 -7.70 7.53
C MET A 141 -0.50 -6.77 6.55
N VAL A 142 -0.46 -5.47 6.85
CA VAL A 142 0.41 -4.47 6.24
C VAL A 142 0.91 -3.60 7.39
N ALA A 143 2.21 -3.62 7.65
CA ALA A 143 2.82 -2.71 8.61
C ALA A 143 3.21 -1.43 7.87
N ILE A 144 3.13 -0.22 8.43
CA ILE A 144 3.60 1.03 7.79
C ILE A 144 4.44 1.76 8.83
N THR A 145 5.59 2.32 8.47
CA THR A 145 6.56 2.80 9.47
C THR A 145 7.44 3.87 8.89
N GLY A 146 7.66 4.91 9.70
CA GLY A 146 8.63 5.99 9.53
C GLY A 146 9.96 5.52 8.93
N GLN A 147 10.59 6.36 8.11
CA GLN A 147 12.03 6.25 7.85
C GLN A 147 12.67 7.65 7.84
N VAL A 148 13.98 7.69 8.13
CA VAL A 148 14.80 8.89 7.98
C VAL A 148 14.76 9.44 6.55
N ALA A 149 15.10 10.71 6.39
CA ALA A 149 15.13 11.32 5.06
C ALA A 149 16.18 10.63 4.17
N ARG A 150 15.88 10.46 2.88
CA ARG A 150 16.77 9.77 1.91
C ARG A 150 18.27 10.12 2.01
N PRO A 151 18.68 11.40 2.12
CA PRO A 151 20.11 11.73 2.20
C PRO A 151 20.80 11.26 3.48
N ALA A 152 20.03 10.86 4.48
CA ALA A 152 20.50 10.38 5.78
C ALA A 152 20.46 8.85 5.89
N ILE A 153 20.01 8.13 4.86
CA ILE A 153 20.04 6.67 4.84
C ILE A 153 21.49 6.21 4.69
N GLY A 154 21.92 5.27 5.53
CA GLY A 154 23.28 4.73 5.61
C GLY A 154 24.27 5.65 6.33
N THR A 155 23.79 6.61 7.14
CA THR A 155 24.67 7.61 7.79
C THR A 155 24.67 7.50 9.32
N ASP A 156 24.12 6.42 9.86
CA ASP A 156 23.87 6.25 11.30
C ASP A 156 23.05 7.40 11.88
N ALA A 157 22.03 7.82 11.13
CA ALA A 157 21.21 8.95 11.50
C ALA A 157 20.36 8.65 12.75
N PHE A 158 19.92 9.70 13.43
CA PHE A 158 19.06 9.57 14.61
C PHE A 158 17.80 8.75 14.29
N GLN A 159 17.58 7.67 15.03
CA GLN A 159 16.48 6.72 14.84
C GLN A 159 16.45 6.06 13.44
N GLU A 160 17.62 5.91 12.81
CA GLU A 160 17.79 5.04 11.65
C GLU A 160 17.91 3.57 12.09
N ALA A 161 17.24 2.68 11.35
CA ALA A 161 17.48 1.25 11.40
C ALA A 161 17.21 0.65 10.02
N ASP A 162 18.04 -0.32 9.61
CA ASP A 162 17.79 -1.13 8.42
C ASP A 162 16.70 -2.17 8.73
N ILE A 163 15.48 -1.69 8.88
CA ILE A 163 14.34 -2.54 9.14
C ILE A 163 14.03 -3.44 7.94
N GLN A 164 14.39 -3.05 6.70
CA GLN A 164 14.25 -3.94 5.55
C GLN A 164 15.09 -5.21 5.73
N GLY A 165 16.37 -5.05 6.09
CA GLY A 165 17.26 -6.17 6.39
C GLY A 165 16.76 -7.01 7.56
N ILE A 166 16.33 -6.35 8.65
CA ILE A 166 15.82 -7.03 9.85
C ILE A 166 14.57 -7.88 9.55
N THR A 167 13.64 -7.38 8.74
CA THR A 167 12.36 -8.07 8.48
C THR A 167 12.36 -8.94 7.23
N LEU A 168 13.42 -8.92 6.42
CA LEU A 168 13.52 -9.72 5.20
C LEU A 168 13.20 -11.22 5.41
N PRO A 169 13.71 -11.93 6.44
CA PRO A 169 13.42 -13.36 6.61
C PRO A 169 12.00 -13.66 7.13
N ILE A 170 11.28 -12.64 7.61
CA ILE A 170 9.97 -12.77 8.27
C ILE A 170 8.86 -12.00 7.54
N THR A 171 9.08 -11.65 6.27
CA THR A 171 8.08 -10.97 5.42
C THR A 171 7.95 -11.68 4.07
N LYS A 172 6.84 -11.44 3.36
CA LYS A 172 6.68 -11.90 1.97
C LYS A 172 7.58 -11.06 1.07
N HIS A 173 7.47 -9.76 1.29
CA HIS A 173 8.15 -8.72 0.54
C HIS A 173 8.42 -7.54 1.47
N ASN A 174 9.47 -6.79 1.13
CA ASN A 174 9.84 -5.50 1.68
C ASN A 174 10.11 -4.52 0.53
N PHE A 175 9.71 -3.27 0.66
CA PHE A 175 9.99 -2.24 -0.33
C PHE A 175 10.36 -0.95 0.42
N LEU A 176 11.18 -0.14 -0.24
CA LEU A 176 11.61 1.16 0.23
C LEU A 176 11.07 2.23 -0.71
N VAL A 177 10.06 2.96 -0.27
CA VAL A 177 9.45 4.02 -1.08
C VAL A 177 10.41 5.20 -1.19
N GLN A 178 10.85 5.51 -2.41
CA GLN A 178 11.82 6.58 -2.64
C GLN A 178 11.13 7.90 -3.04
N THR A 179 10.00 7.82 -3.71
CA THR A 179 9.26 8.99 -4.21
C THR A 179 7.81 8.98 -3.71
N ALA A 180 7.15 10.14 -3.66
CA ALA A 180 5.78 10.20 -3.15
C ALA A 180 4.78 9.57 -4.11
N GLU A 181 5.13 9.61 -5.39
CA GLU A 181 4.37 9.14 -6.55
C GLU A 181 4.26 7.61 -6.57
N GLU A 182 5.23 6.91 -5.98
CA GLU A 182 5.22 5.45 -5.84
C GLU A 182 4.21 4.96 -4.79
N ILE A 183 3.83 5.79 -3.81
CA ILE A 183 3.05 5.37 -2.63
C ILE A 183 1.76 4.62 -3.00
N PRO A 184 0.89 5.12 -3.92
CA PRO A 184 -0.36 4.43 -4.24
C PRO A 184 -0.13 3.05 -4.87
N GLN A 185 0.82 2.94 -5.79
CA GLN A 185 1.14 1.68 -6.47
C GLN A 185 1.71 0.67 -5.48
N VAL A 186 2.67 1.13 -4.67
CA VAL A 186 3.29 0.35 -3.59
C VAL A 186 2.25 -0.19 -2.63
N LEU A 187 1.33 0.65 -2.15
CA LEU A 187 0.29 0.18 -1.23
C LEU A 187 -0.67 -0.82 -1.89
N ALA A 188 -1.08 -0.57 -3.14
CA ALA A 188 -1.94 -1.50 -3.85
C ALA A 188 -1.27 -2.88 -4.02
N GLU A 189 0.02 -2.88 -4.37
CA GLU A 189 0.82 -4.10 -4.46
C GLU A 189 0.99 -4.78 -3.11
N ALA A 190 1.22 -4.02 -2.03
CA ALA A 190 1.32 -4.55 -0.67
C ALA A 190 0.07 -5.31 -0.25
N PHE A 191 -1.10 -4.70 -0.46
CA PHE A 191 -2.38 -5.32 -0.13
C PHE A 191 -2.65 -6.54 -0.99
N HIS A 192 -2.33 -6.47 -2.28
CA HIS A 192 -2.46 -7.61 -3.17
C HIS A 192 -1.59 -8.79 -2.70
N LEU A 193 -0.30 -8.56 -2.41
CA LEU A 193 0.62 -9.60 -1.95
C LEU A 193 0.25 -10.16 -0.56
N ALA A 194 -0.27 -9.31 0.33
CA ALA A 194 -0.74 -9.73 1.65
C ALA A 194 -1.96 -10.65 1.56
N ALA A 195 -2.92 -10.32 0.69
CA ALA A 195 -4.20 -11.01 0.56
C ALA A 195 -4.15 -12.24 -0.38
N THR A 196 -3.23 -12.29 -1.35
CA THR A 196 -3.16 -13.36 -2.35
C THR A 196 -2.13 -14.44 -2.02
N GLY A 197 -2.29 -15.60 -2.67
CA GLY A 197 -1.53 -16.82 -2.35
C GLY A 197 -1.93 -17.38 -0.99
N ARG A 198 -0.97 -17.85 -0.21
CA ARG A 198 -1.19 -18.13 1.22
C ARG A 198 -1.30 -16.78 1.95
N PRO A 199 -2.49 -16.36 2.47
CA PRO A 199 -2.62 -15.11 3.23
C PRO A 199 -1.57 -15.10 4.33
N GLY A 200 -0.99 -13.95 4.69
CA GLY A 200 -0.09 -13.99 5.85
C GLY A 200 1.15 -13.17 5.96
N ARG A 201 1.69 -12.80 4.82
CA ARG A 201 3.03 -12.28 4.78
C ARG A 201 2.89 -10.86 4.28
N SER A 202 3.23 -9.96 5.16
CA SER A 202 2.61 -8.67 5.34
C SER A 202 3.67 -7.59 5.22
N TRP A 203 3.47 -6.58 4.37
CA TRP A 203 4.53 -5.64 3.96
C TRP A 203 4.28 -4.15 4.33
N TRP A 204 5.37 -3.36 4.32
CA TRP A 204 5.77 -2.08 4.91
C TRP A 204 6.74 -1.11 4.14
N THR A 205 6.41 0.20 4.00
CA THR A 205 7.23 1.36 4.52
C THR A 205 6.66 2.74 4.20
N SER A 206 7.08 3.75 4.97
CA SER A 206 6.67 5.16 4.90
C SER A 206 7.68 6.10 4.22
N ARG A 207 7.16 7.31 3.95
CA ARG A 207 7.92 8.52 3.69
C ARG A 207 7.67 9.53 4.81
N ARG A 208 8.71 10.25 5.25
CA ARG A 208 8.55 11.57 5.87
C ARG A 208 7.98 12.53 4.83
N THR A 209 6.71 12.91 4.96
CA THR A 209 6.12 13.92 4.07
C THR A 209 6.88 15.22 4.24
N SER A 210 7.46 15.70 3.15
CA SER A 210 7.98 17.04 3.06
C SER A 210 6.82 18.02 3.18
N SER A 211 6.47 18.46 4.40
CA SER A 211 5.76 19.72 4.56
C SER A 211 6.77 20.84 4.26
N ARG A 212 6.43 21.69 3.28
CA ARG A 212 7.20 22.81 2.71
C ARG A 212 8.20 22.49 1.60
N ARG A 213 7.73 22.65 0.36
CA ARG A 213 8.32 23.62 -0.57
C ARG A 213 7.18 24.42 -1.24
N ARG A 214 7.13 25.72 -0.98
CA ARG A 214 6.41 26.65 -1.88
C ARG A 214 7.08 26.56 -3.26
N PRO A 215 6.33 26.61 -4.38
CA PRO A 215 6.95 26.90 -5.67
C PRO A 215 7.60 28.28 -5.53
N ARG A 216 8.93 28.35 -5.65
CA ARG A 216 9.58 29.63 -5.90
C ARG A 216 9.10 30.06 -7.28
N SER A 217 8.23 31.07 -7.31
CA SER A 217 7.98 31.85 -8.52
C SER A 217 9.34 32.20 -9.14
N PRO A 218 9.53 32.07 -10.46
CA PRO A 218 10.75 32.55 -11.07
C PRO A 218 10.79 34.06 -10.86
N GLY A 219 11.65 34.50 -9.94
CA GLY A 219 11.96 35.90 -9.77
C GLY A 219 12.43 36.43 -11.12
N ARG A 220 11.64 37.32 -11.72
CA ARG A 220 12.04 38.13 -12.85
C ARG A 220 13.34 38.84 -12.50
N ARG A 221 14.47 38.25 -12.87
CA ARG A 221 15.75 38.96 -12.93
C ARG A 221 15.68 39.77 -14.21
N ARG A 222 15.32 41.04 -14.06
CA ARG A 222 15.42 42.06 -15.10
C ARG A 222 16.93 42.24 -15.35
N TRP A 223 17.41 41.70 -16.46
CA TRP A 223 18.75 42.00 -16.96
C TRP A 223 18.63 43.26 -17.82
N THR A 224 19.32 44.32 -17.42
CA THR A 224 19.61 45.46 -18.30
C THR A 224 21.05 45.29 -18.78
N CYS A 225 21.23 44.99 -20.06
CA CYS A 225 22.54 45.09 -20.71
C CYS A 225 22.86 46.56 -21.02
N PRO A 226 24.09 47.05 -20.76
CA PRO A 226 24.59 48.26 -21.39
C PRO A 226 24.83 48.02 -22.88
N ALA A 227 24.52 49.02 -23.70
CA ALA A 227 24.41 48.90 -25.15
C ALA A 227 25.74 48.81 -25.94
N THR A 228 26.92 48.81 -25.31
CA THR A 228 28.20 48.82 -26.04
C THR A 228 29.40 48.38 -25.17
N GLY A 229 30.10 47.30 -25.55
CA GLY A 229 31.40 46.86 -24.99
C GLY A 229 31.69 45.35 -25.19
N PRO A 230 32.96 44.91 -25.35
CA PRO A 230 33.30 43.53 -25.76
C PRO A 230 33.16 42.51 -24.60
N PRO A 231 33.03 41.19 -24.88
CA PRO A 231 32.61 40.21 -23.88
C PRO A 231 33.66 39.95 -22.79
N CYS A 232 33.22 39.97 -21.54
CA CYS A 232 34.02 39.63 -20.36
C CYS A 232 34.48 38.16 -20.39
N THR A 233 35.79 37.94 -20.44
CA THR A 233 36.44 36.67 -20.20
C THR A 233 36.49 36.35 -18.70
N ARG A 234 36.29 35.08 -18.35
CA ARG A 234 36.28 34.57 -16.98
C ARG A 234 37.69 34.20 -16.54
N THR A 235 38.39 35.08 -15.82
CA THR A 235 39.64 34.75 -15.12
C THR A 235 39.37 34.34 -13.67
N ALA A 236 40.06 33.28 -13.23
CA ALA A 236 39.95 32.65 -11.93
C ALA A 236 40.82 33.34 -10.86
N SER A 237 40.47 33.24 -9.58
CA SER A 237 41.47 33.10 -8.51
C SER A 237 40.89 32.40 -7.27
N ARG A 238 41.52 31.28 -6.89
CA ARG A 238 41.45 30.68 -5.56
C ARG A 238 42.78 31.06 -4.88
N SER A 239 42.74 31.91 -3.86
CA SER A 239 43.73 31.99 -2.77
C SER A 239 43.09 31.28 -1.57
N GLY A 240 43.72 30.35 -0.85
CA GLY A 240 45.02 30.42 -0.21
C GLY A 240 44.76 30.43 1.31
N ARG A 241 44.90 29.28 1.98
CA ARG A 241 44.69 29.11 3.43
C ARG A 241 46.07 28.84 4.07
N PRO A 242 46.51 29.56 5.12
CA PRO A 242 47.72 29.20 5.88
C PRO A 242 47.36 28.36 7.12
N PRO A 243 48.33 27.66 7.74
CA PRO A 243 48.11 26.85 8.92
C PRO A 243 48.24 27.69 10.22
N GLY A 244 47.45 27.30 11.22
CA GLY A 244 47.49 27.74 12.61
C GLY A 244 46.76 26.72 13.45
#